data_AF-A0A2N1QNH7-F1
#
_entry.id   AF-A0A2N1QNH7-F1
#
_cell.length_a   1.000
_cell.length_b   1.000
_cell.length_c   1.000
_cell.angle_alpha   90.00
_cell.angle_beta   90.00
_cell.angle_gamma   90.00
#
_symmetry.space_group_name_H-M   'P 1'
#
loop_
_entity.id
_entity.type
_entity.pdbx_description
1 polymer ?
#
loop_
_entity_poly.entity_id
_entity_poly.type
_entity_poly.pdbx_seq_one_letter_code
_entity_poly.pdbx_strand_id
1 'polypeptide(L)'
;MFTVKEFLKTEVKPALGCTEPGAVALAVARAKEELPGDAENVVVTVSDSIYKNGVDVGIPGTKGLRGNNVAAALAVLCGRS
;
A
#
# COMPACT_ATOMS: atom_id res chain seq x y z
N MET A 1 11.70 28.69 -24.88
CA MET A 1 10.39 28.54 -24.22
C MET A 1 10.02 27.08 -24.30
N PHE A 2 9.81 26.40 -23.17
CA PHE A 2 9.43 24.99 -23.18
C PHE A 2 7.98 24.83 -23.65
N THR A 3 7.70 23.74 -24.35
CA THR A 3 6.31 23.29 -24.55
C THR A 3 5.77 22.70 -23.25
N VAL A 4 4.44 22.71 -23.08
CA VAL A 4 3.77 22.08 -21.92
C VAL A 4 4.16 20.60 -21.79
N LYS A 5 4.35 19.90 -22.91
CA LYS A 5 4.74 18.48 -22.91
C LYS A 5 6.16 18.26 -22.37
N GLU A 6 7.11 19.13 -22.73
CA GLU A 6 8.49 19.05 -22.24
C GLU A 6 8.59 19.39 -20.75
N PHE A 7 7.81 20.36 -20.30
CA PHE A 7 7.71 20.71 -18.88
C PHE A 7 7.17 19.51 -18.07
N LEU A 8 6.04 18.92 -18.49
CA LEU A 8 5.45 17.79 -17.78
C LEU A 8 6.37 16.56 -17.76
N LYS A 9 7.12 16.27 -18.83
CA LYS A 9 8.09 15.16 -18.82
C LYS A 9 9.23 15.35 -17.83
N THR A 10 9.60 16.61 -17.56
CA THR A 10 10.68 16.95 -16.62
C THR A 10 10.19 16.92 -15.18
N GLU A 11 8.99 17.45 -14.94
CA GLU A 11 8.45 17.67 -13.59
C GLU A 11 7.56 16.52 -13.08
N VAL A 12 6.87 15.79 -13.96
CA VAL A 12 5.96 14.70 -13.57
C VAL A 12 6.71 13.38 -13.58
N LYS A 13 6.98 12.84 -12.39
CA LYS A 13 7.52 11.49 -12.23
C LYS A 13 6.40 10.51 -11.89
N PRO A 14 6.45 9.27 -12.40
CA PRO A 14 5.51 8.23 -11.99
C PRO A 14 5.55 8.03 -10.48
N ALA A 15 4.38 8.06 -9.83
CA ALA A 15 4.28 7.66 -8.44
C ALA A 15 4.58 6.16 -8.33
N LEU A 16 5.50 5.80 -7.43
CA LEU A 16 5.88 4.40 -7.18
C LEU A 16 4.93 3.70 -6.20
N GLY A 17 4.02 4.44 -5.58
CA GLY A 17 3.00 3.92 -4.66
C GLY A 17 2.15 5.02 -4.02
N CYS A 18 1.21 4.63 -3.17
CA CYS A 18 0.47 5.51 -2.27
C CYS A 18 0.81 5.20 -0.82
N THR A 19 0.60 6.20 0.05
CA THR A 19 0.89 6.11 1.49
C THR A 19 -0.05 5.14 2.19
N GLU A 20 -1.28 5.00 1.71
CA GLU A 20 -2.35 4.27 2.38
C GLU A 20 -2.12 2.75 2.44
N PRO A 21 -1.84 2.04 1.34
CA PRO A 21 -1.51 0.62 1.43
C PRO A 21 -0.23 0.38 2.24
N GLY A 22 0.73 1.31 2.19
CA GLY A 22 1.94 1.27 3.02
C GLY A 22 1.63 1.37 4.51
N ALA A 23 0.75 2.29 4.91
CA ALA A 23 0.33 2.44 6.30
C ALA A 23 -0.42 1.20 6.81
N VAL A 24 -1.31 0.62 5.99
CA VAL A 24 -2.00 -0.64 6.30
C VAL A 24 -1.01 -1.79 6.44
N ALA A 25 -0.06 -1.91 5.52
CA ALA A 25 0.97 -2.94 5.59
C ALA A 25 1.83 -2.81 6.86
N LEU A 26 2.27 -1.60 7.21
CA LEU A 26 3.08 -1.35 8.40
C LEU A 26 2.31 -1.73 9.67
N ALA A 27 1.04 -1.33 9.79
CA ALA A 27 0.20 -1.67 10.93
C ALA A 27 0.01 -3.19 11.09
N VAL A 28 -0.25 -3.90 9.99
CA VAL A 28 -0.43 -5.36 10.00
C VAL A 28 0.88 -6.08 10.30
N ALA A 29 2.00 -5.65 9.73
CA ALA A 29 3.31 -6.24 10.02
C ALA A 29 3.67 -6.08 11.51
N ARG A 30 3.45 -4.89 12.07
CA ARG A 30 3.70 -4.65 13.50
C ARG A 30 2.80 -5.51 14.38
N ALA A 31 1.51 -5.60 14.06
CA ALA A 31 0.57 -6.43 14.81
C ALA A 31 0.93 -7.92 14.76
N LYS A 32 1.39 -8.42 13.60
CA LYS A 32 1.90 -9.80 13.44
C LYS A 32 3.09 -10.07 14.36
N GLU A 33 4.04 -9.13 14.46
CA GLU A 33 5.23 -9.29 15.30
C GLU A 33 4.93 -9.34 16.81
N GLU A 34 3.75 -8.87 17.23
CA GLU A 34 3.28 -8.98 18.62
C GLU A 34 2.60 -10.32 18.92
N LEU A 35 2.26 -11.12 17.90
CA LEU A 35 1.63 -12.41 18.10
C LEU A 35 2.68 -13.47 18.49
N PRO A 36 2.35 -14.40 19.40
CA PRO A 36 3.24 -15.51 19.76
C PRO A 36 3.32 -16.60 18.67
N GLY A 37 2.58 -16.46 17.57
CA GLY A 37 2.48 -17.44 16.49
C GLY A 37 1.85 -16.84 15.24
N ASP A 38 1.39 -17.71 14.33
CA ASP A 38 0.82 -17.28 13.06
C ASP A 38 -0.57 -16.64 13.21
N ALA A 39 -0.86 -15.66 12.35
CA ALA A 39 -2.17 -15.00 12.33
C ALA A 39 -3.19 -15.87 11.56
N GLU A 40 -4.27 -16.25 12.23
CA GLU A 40 -5.39 -16.98 11.60
C GLU A 40 -6.30 -16.07 10.78
N ASN A 41 -6.48 -14.82 11.23
CA ASN A 41 -7.34 -13.82 10.59
C ASN A 41 -6.74 -12.42 10.72
N VAL A 42 -6.97 -11.59 9.70
CA VAL A 42 -6.57 -10.16 9.70
C VAL A 42 -7.80 -9.30 9.46
N VAL A 43 -8.11 -8.44 10.43
CA VAL A 43 -9.14 -7.41 10.31
C VAL A 43 -8.46 -6.06 10.40
N VAL A 44 -8.63 -5.25 9.35
CA VAL A 44 -8.07 -3.90 9.29
C VAL A 44 -9.21 -2.89 9.34
N THR A 45 -9.23 -2.07 10.39
CA THR A 45 -10.14 -0.93 10.50
C THR A 45 -9.40 0.34 10.10
N VAL A 46 -9.96 1.09 9.16
CA VAL A 46 -9.37 2.32 8.64
C VAL A 46 -10.42 3.42 8.57
N SER A 47 -9.99 4.68 8.46
CA SER A 47 -10.90 5.78 8.15
C SER A 47 -11.32 5.76 6.67
N ASP A 48 -12.42 6.45 6.35
CA ASP A 48 -12.90 6.61 4.96
C ASP A 48 -11.81 7.15 4.03
N SER A 49 -10.95 8.03 4.54
CA SER A 49 -9.83 8.60 3.79
C SER A 49 -8.79 7.55 3.40
N ILE A 50 -8.39 6.68 4.34
CA ILE A 50 -7.45 5.60 4.07
C ILE A 50 -8.09 4.56 3.16
N TYR A 51 -9.37 4.25 3.37
CA TYR A 51 -10.09 3.32 2.52
C TYR A 51 -10.13 3.80 1.06
N LYS A 52 -10.71 4.99 0.82
CA LYS A 52 -10.94 5.50 -0.54
C LYS A 52 -9.65 5.75 -1.32
N ASN A 53 -8.59 6.21 -0.65
CA ASN A 53 -7.33 6.52 -1.31
C ASN A 53 -6.51 5.24 -1.58
N GLY A 54 -6.68 4.20 -0.78
CA GLY A 54 -5.89 2.98 -0.87
C GLY A 54 -6.53 1.85 -1.67
N VAL A 55 -7.86 1.85 -1.88
CA VAL A 55 -8.61 0.70 -2.42
C VAL A 55 -8.21 0.27 -3.85
N ASP A 56 -7.78 1.18 -4.72
CA ASP A 56 -7.42 0.87 -6.11
C ASP A 56 -5.92 1.05 -6.42
N VAL A 57 -5.11 1.25 -5.37
CA VAL A 57 -3.67 1.46 -5.53
C VAL A 57 -3.01 0.16 -5.95
N GLY A 58 -2.28 0.20 -7.07
CA GLY A 58 -1.47 -0.91 -7.55
C GLY A 58 -0.35 -1.28 -6.59
N ILE A 59 -0.23 -2.57 -6.27
CA ILE A 59 0.84 -3.09 -5.42
C ILE A 59 1.97 -3.64 -6.32
N PRO A 60 3.18 -3.08 -6.28
CA PRO A 60 4.30 -3.55 -7.09
C PRO A 60 4.60 -5.04 -6.89
N GLY A 61 4.97 -5.75 -7.97
CA GLY A 61 5.36 -7.16 -7.91
C GLY A 61 4.19 -8.17 -7.81
N THR A 62 2.94 -7.70 -7.75
CA THR A 62 1.76 -8.56 -7.54
C THR A 62 0.99 -8.93 -8.81
N LYS A 63 1.59 -8.74 -10.00
CA LYS A 63 0.91 -8.98 -11.30
C LYS A 63 -0.42 -8.21 -11.47
N GLY A 64 -0.50 -7.01 -10.88
CA GLY A 64 -1.64 -6.11 -11.04
C GLY A 64 -2.68 -6.19 -9.93
N LEU A 65 -2.41 -6.86 -8.80
CA LEU A 65 -3.25 -6.76 -7.63
C LEU A 65 -3.21 -5.34 -7.04
N ARG A 66 -4.32 -4.96 -6.42
CA ARG A 66 -4.60 -3.60 -5.96
C ARG A 66 -5.27 -3.62 -4.60
N GLY A 67 -5.06 -2.57 -3.83
CA GLY A 67 -5.87 -2.29 -2.66
C GLY A 67 -5.21 -2.55 -1.31
N ASN A 68 -5.83 -1.94 -0.28
CA ASN A 68 -5.44 -2.08 1.12
C ASN A 68 -5.51 -3.54 1.62
N ASN A 69 -6.48 -4.31 1.13
CA ASN A 69 -6.62 -5.74 1.44
C ASN A 69 -5.42 -6.57 0.95
N VAL A 70 -4.90 -6.28 -0.24
CA VAL A 70 -3.72 -6.95 -0.79
C VAL A 70 -2.48 -6.57 0.03
N ALA A 71 -2.34 -5.30 0.39
CA ALA A 71 -1.25 -4.85 1.24
C ALA A 71 -1.27 -5.51 2.63
N ALA A 72 -2.45 -5.62 3.24
CA ALA A 72 -2.63 -6.35 4.50
C ALA A 72 -2.24 -7.84 4.38
N ALA A 73 -2.71 -8.51 3.32
CA ALA A 73 -2.41 -9.92 3.07
C ALA A 73 -0.90 -10.17 2.84
N LEU A 74 -0.22 -9.28 2.12
CA LEU A 74 1.23 -9.38 1.94
C LEU A 74 1.99 -9.11 3.24
N ALA A 75 1.56 -8.10 4.00
CA ALA A 75 2.21 -7.73 5.25
C ALA A 75 2.14 -8.85 6.29
N VAL A 76 0.99 -9.54 6.43
CA VAL A 76 0.89 -10.65 7.38
C VAL A 76 1.76 -11.84 6.97
N LEU A 77 1.93 -12.10 5.66
CA LEU A 77 2.75 -13.22 5.19
C LEU A 77 4.25 -12.91 5.24
N CYS A 78 4.69 -11.78 4.69
CA CYS A 78 6.12 -11.47 4.49
C CYS A 78 6.56 -10.09 4.96
N GLY A 79 5.68 -9.29 5.58
CA GLY A 79 6.01 -7.98 6.13
C GLY A 79 6.88 -8.05 7.38
N ARG A 80 7.64 -6.98 7.61
CA ARG A 80 8.40 -6.66 8.83
C ARG A 80 8.28 -5.16 9.11
N SER A 81 8.12 -4.77 10.38
CA SER A 81 7.88 -3.37 10.77
C SER A 81 9.14 -2.59 11.12
#